data_AF-A0A1Q8BK37-F1
#
_entry.id   AF-A0A1Q8BK37-F1
#
_cell.length_a   1.000
_cell.length_b   1.000
_cell.length_c   1.000
_cell.angle_alpha   90.00
_cell.angle_beta   90.00
_cell.angle_gamma   90.00
#
_symmetry.space_group_name_H-M   'P 1'
#
loop_
_entity.id
_entity.type
_entity.pdbx_description
1 polymer ?
#
loop_
_entity_poly.entity_id
_entity_poly.type
_entity_poly.pdbx_seq_one_letter_code
_entity_poly.pdbx_strand_id
1 'polypeptide(L)'
;MYAGQYVLVLAPTVVFTITSEGGKLTAVVPGQPKIELTPSSETEFFVPGVNAQLRFIKNNNGQVTGLVLNQNGRELEAKKIK
;
A
#
# COMPACT_ATOMS: atom_id res chain seq x y z
N MET A 1 -4.87 10.09 -5.75
CA MET A 1 -4.24 9.00 -6.51
C MET A 1 -3.43 8.11 -5.57
N TYR A 2 -3.67 6.80 -5.59
CA TYR A 2 -2.99 5.83 -4.71
C TYR A 2 -1.64 5.35 -5.24
N ALA A 3 -1.42 5.40 -6.55
CA ALA A 3 -0.12 5.08 -7.12
C ALA A 3 0.97 6.01 -6.56
N GLY A 4 2.17 5.45 -6.38
CA GLY A 4 3.31 6.11 -5.77
C GLY A 4 4.23 5.14 -5.06
N GLN A 5 5.26 5.69 -4.42
CA GLN A 5 6.20 4.94 -3.58
C GLN A 5 5.98 5.26 -2.12
N TYR A 6 6.01 4.23 -1.28
CA TYR A 6 5.78 4.34 0.15
C TYR A 6 6.91 3.65 0.91
N VAL A 7 7.53 4.36 1.85
CA VAL A 7 8.63 3.82 2.67
C VAL A 7 8.11 3.39 4.03
N LEU A 8 8.45 2.17 4.45
CA LEU A 8 8.04 1.68 5.77
C LEU A 8 8.76 2.47 6.88
N VAL A 9 8.01 2.97 7.86
CA VAL A 9 8.56 3.79 8.95
C VAL A 9 9.54 2.99 9.80
N LEU A 10 9.22 1.71 10.08
CA LEU A 10 10.05 0.83 10.90
C LEU A 10 11.18 0.14 10.13
N ALA A 11 11.19 0.22 8.79
CA ALA A 11 12.25 -0.33 7.96
C ALA A 11 12.44 0.55 6.70
N PRO A 12 13.20 1.65 6.79
CA PRO A 12 13.32 2.65 5.72
C PRO A 12 13.92 2.13 4.40
N THR A 13 14.51 0.93 4.42
CA THR A 13 15.01 0.23 3.22
C THR A 13 13.90 -0.51 2.46
N VAL A 14 12.72 -0.69 3.07
CA VAL A 14 11.56 -1.35 2.46
C VAL A 14 10.67 -0.29 1.81
N VAL A 15 10.60 -0.33 0.48
CA VAL A 15 9.77 0.56 -0.33
C VAL A 15 8.69 -0.24 -1.04
N PHE A 16 7.44 0.12 -0.80
CA PHE A 16 6.28 -0.35 -1.55
C PHE A 16 6.13 0.53 -2.78
N THR A 17 6.16 -0.07 -3.97
CA THR A 17 5.80 0.61 -5.22
C THR A 17 4.39 0.21 -5.59
N ILE A 18 3.46 1.18 -5.56
CA ILE A 18 2.07 1.01 -5.96
C ILE A 18 1.91 1.61 -7.36
N THR A 19 1.48 0.80 -8.32
CA THR A 19 1.13 1.27 -9.67
C THR A 19 -0.35 1.08 -9.94
N SER A 20 -0.87 1.85 -10.91
CA SER A 20 -2.25 1.77 -11.37
C SER A 20 -2.25 1.48 -12.86
N GLU A 21 -2.67 0.28 -13.25
CA GLU A 21 -2.70 -0.19 -14.64
C GLU A 21 -4.12 -0.69 -14.95
N GLY A 22 -4.79 -0.11 -15.95
CA GLY A 22 -6.14 -0.55 -16.34
C GLY A 22 -7.20 -0.47 -15.23
N GLY A 23 -7.05 0.49 -14.30
CA GLY A 23 -7.98 0.66 -13.16
C GLY A 23 -7.71 -0.27 -11.97
N LYS A 24 -6.69 -1.13 -12.04
CA LYS A 24 -6.27 -2.03 -10.96
C LYS A 24 -5.02 -1.50 -10.30
N LEU A 25 -4.94 -1.64 -8.98
CA LEU A 25 -3.72 -1.34 -8.24
C LEU A 25 -2.87 -2.60 -8.12
N THR A 26 -1.56 -2.44 -8.28
CA THR A 26 -0.59 -3.50 -8.01
C THR A 26 0.49 -3.01 -7.07
N ALA A 27 0.91 -3.88 -6.14
CA ALA A 27 1.98 -3.64 -5.20
C ALA A 27 3.22 -4.44 -5.60
N VAL A 28 4.37 -3.79 -5.56
CA VAL A 28 5.69 -4.40 -5.69
C VAL A 28 6.49 -4.06 -4.44
N VAL A 29 7.00 -5.08 -3.77
CA VAL A 29 7.89 -4.98 -2.60
C VAL A 29 9.15 -5.78 -2.92
N PRO A 30 10.37 -5.27 -2.61
CA PRO A 30 11.60 -6.01 -2.84
C PRO A 30 11.53 -7.43 -2.25
N GLY A 31 11.89 -8.43 -3.07
CA GLY A 31 11.86 -9.85 -2.67
C GLY A 31 10.49 -10.52 -2.79
N GLN A 32 9.45 -9.83 -3.24
CA GLN A 32 8.11 -10.40 -3.48
C GLN A 32 7.71 -10.27 -4.96
N PRO A 33 6.90 -11.20 -5.48
CA PRO A 33 6.30 -11.02 -6.80
C PRO A 33 5.40 -9.78 -6.82
N LYS A 34 5.10 -9.27 -8.03
CA LYS A 34 4.07 -8.25 -8.23
C LYS A 34 2.72 -8.84 -7.83
N ILE A 35 1.98 -8.15 -6.97
CA ILE A 35 0.67 -8.58 -6.48
C ILE A 35 -0.40 -7.58 -6.90
N GLU A 36 -1.48 -8.06 -7.52
CA GLU A 36 -2.67 -7.27 -7.75
C GLU A 36 -3.47 -7.11 -6.45
N LEU A 37 -3.82 -5.88 -6.11
CA LEU A 37 -4.58 -5.54 -4.91
C LEU A 37 -6.08 -5.64 -5.20
N THR A 38 -6.82 -6.29 -4.32
CA THR A 38 -8.28 -6.42 -4.44
C THR A 38 -8.96 -5.33 -3.59
N PRO A 39 -9.75 -4.41 -4.17
CA PRO A 39 -10.41 -3.36 -3.40
C PRO A 39 -11.45 -3.96 -2.45
N SER A 40 -11.45 -3.50 -1.19
CA SER A 40 -12.50 -3.80 -0.20
C SER A 40 -13.34 -2.57 0.13
N SER A 41 -12.77 -1.38 -0.01
CA SER A 41 -13.46 -0.10 0.13
C SER A 41 -12.80 0.96 -0.76
N GLU A 42 -13.14 2.23 -0.57
CA GLU A 42 -12.48 3.34 -1.28
C GLU A 42 -10.98 3.40 -0.99
N THR A 43 -10.56 3.11 0.25
CA THR A 43 -9.17 3.26 0.73
C THR A 43 -8.53 1.96 1.19
N GLU A 44 -9.30 0.88 1.29
CA GLU A 44 -8.82 -0.42 1.78
C GLU A 44 -8.75 -1.44 0.65
N PHE A 45 -7.68 -2.23 0.69
CA PHE A 45 -7.36 -3.23 -0.32
C PHE A 45 -6.79 -4.49 0.35
N PHE A 46 -7.28 -5.65 -0.05
CA PHE A 46 -6.69 -6.94 0.30
C PHE A 46 -5.44 -7.22 -0.55
N VAL A 47 -4.46 -7.88 0.07
CA VAL A 47 -3.25 -8.38 -0.59
C VAL A 47 -3.34 -9.91 -0.69
N PRO A 48 -3.72 -10.47 -1.86
CA PRO A 48 -3.87 -11.91 -2.03
C PRO A 48 -2.58 -12.67 -1.75
N GLY A 49 -2.69 -13.88 -1.21
CA GLY A 49 -1.56 -14.79 -0.97
C GLY A 49 -0.72 -14.50 0.29
N VAL A 50 -0.89 -13.35 0.94
CA VAL A 50 -0.10 -12.96 2.14
C VAL A 50 -0.93 -12.59 3.38
N ASN A 51 -2.25 -12.86 3.36
CA ASN A 51 -3.20 -12.56 4.43
C ASN A 51 -3.00 -11.16 5.05
N ALA A 52 -2.94 -10.15 4.19
CA ALA A 52 -2.69 -8.77 4.58
C ALA A 52 -3.69 -7.81 3.94
N GLN A 53 -3.80 -6.62 4.52
CA GLN A 53 -4.61 -5.52 4.02
C GLN A 53 -3.76 -4.24 3.97
N LEU A 54 -4.01 -3.42 2.96
CA LEU A 54 -3.46 -2.08 2.82
C LEU A 54 -4.58 -1.06 2.99
N ARG A 55 -4.36 -0.08 3.87
CA ARG A 55 -5.27 1.06 4.06
C ARG A 55 -4.56 2.35 3.72
N PHE A 56 -5.00 3.03 2.66
CA PHE A 56 -4.44 4.32 2.25
C PHE A 56 -4.92 5.44 3.18
N ILE A 57 -3.99 6.30 3.58
CA ILE A 57 -4.25 7.45 4.43
C ILE A 57 -4.35 8.70 3.56
N LYS A 58 -5.45 9.44 3.71
CA LYS A 58 -5.68 10.73 3.05
C LYS A 58 -5.61 11.87 4.07
N ASN A 59 -5.10 13.03 3.67
CA ASN A 59 -5.22 14.26 4.44
C ASN A 59 -6.58 14.95 4.19
N ASN A 60 -6.82 16.08 4.86
CA ASN A 60 -8.07 16.86 4.75
C ASN A 60 -8.34 17.39 3.33
N ASN A 61 -7.33 17.41 2.46
CA ASN A 61 -7.45 17.82 1.06
C ASN A 61 -7.69 16.61 0.13
N GLY A 62 -7.92 15.42 0.69
CA GLY A 62 -8.12 14.18 -0.06
C GLY A 62 -6.84 13.60 -0.68
N GLN A 63 -5.66 14.15 -0.38
CA GLN A 63 -4.39 13.69 -0.92
C GLN A 63 -3.86 12.51 -0.10
N VAL A 64 -3.39 11.48 -0.80
CA VAL A 64 -2.81 10.29 -0.16
C VAL A 64 -1.44 10.62 0.38
N THR A 65 -1.24 10.47 1.69
CA THR A 65 0.01 10.80 2.41
C THR A 65 0.78 9.56 2.85
N GLY A 66 0.14 8.39 2.85
CA GLY A 66 0.74 7.15 3.30
C GLY A 66 -0.20 5.97 3.14
N LEU A 67 0.23 4.84 3.68
CA LEU A 67 -0.58 3.65 3.84
C LEU A 67 -0.23 2.95 5.15
N VAL A 68 -1.14 2.11 5.62
CA VAL A 68 -0.93 1.17 6.72
C VAL A 68 -1.07 -0.24 6.15
N LEU A 69 -0.05 -1.07 6.36
CA LEU A 69 -0.09 -2.51 6.13
C LEU A 69 -0.56 -3.18 7.41
N ASN A 70 -1.72 -3.83 7.37
CA ASN A 70 -2.16 -4.74 8.43
C ASN A 70 -1.85 -6.17 7.97
N GLN A 71 -0.90 -6.82 8.62
CA GLN A 71 -0.52 -8.20 8.32
C GLN A 71 -0.58 -9.02 9.61
N ASN A 72 -1.42 -10.06 9.63
CA ASN A 72 -1.65 -10.91 10.81
C ASN A 72 -1.97 -10.09 12.09
N GLY A 73 -2.74 -9.00 11.95
CA GLY A 73 -3.13 -8.14 13.08
C GLY A 73 -2.07 -7.12 13.49
N ARG A 74 -0.88 -7.11 12.86
CA ARG A 74 0.15 -6.10 13.08
C ARG A 74 0.01 -4.98 12.05
N GLU A 75 -0.13 -3.75 12.54
CA GLU A 75 -0.11 -2.56 11.69
C GLU A 75 1.32 -2.02 11.52
N LEU A 76 1.68 -1.74 10.26
CA LEU A 76 2.96 -1.16 9.87
C LEU A 76 2.70 0.06 8.99
N GLU A 77 3.14 1.22 9.44
CA GLU A 77 2.97 2.46 8.70
C GLU A 77 4.01 2.63 7.59
N ALA A 78 3.58 3.13 6.44
CA ALA A 78 4.45 3.58 5.37
C ALA A 78 4.07 4.99 4.90
N LYS A 79 5.08 5.87 4.78
CA LYS A 79 4.88 7.25 4.31
C LYS A 79 5.06 7.33 2.80
N LYS A 80 4.20 8.09 2.13
CA LYS A 80 4.36 8.35 0.70
C LYS A 80 5.60 9.24 0.48
N ILE A 81 6.46 8.85 -0.46
CA ILE A 81 7.70 9.56 -0.80
C ILE A 81 7.77 9.98 -2.27
N LYS A 82 6.95 9.39 -3.14
CA LYS A 82 6.85 9.72 -4.57
C LYS A 82 5.46 9.45 -5.11
#